data_AF-A0A8H4Q4R1-F1
#
_entry.id   AF-A0A8H4Q4R1-F1
#
_cell.length_a   1.000
_cell.length_b   1.000
_cell.length_c   1.000
_cell.angle_alpha   90.00
_cell.angle_beta   90.00
_cell.angle_gamma   90.00
#
_symmetry.space_group_name_H-M   'P 1'
#
loop_
_entity.id
_entity.type
_entity.pdbx_description
1 polymer ?
#
loop_
_entity_poly.entity_id
_entity_poly.type
_entity_poly.pdbx_seq_one_letter_code
_entity_poly.pdbx_strand_id
1 'polypeptide(L)'
;MEDATVLVPIMAPPPGVTSNFTDPVTNGLILTRLIPVFMAVVVFFAVLRVYTRAFVTRSLGFDDVLAVFSAALIVADLAVNFYLLHNVSSEGIFGVHLYDVPITRVTGSLMQSIMWLLLLYIVASMSIKLTILTLYHRLFPLVRHVTWMIRIGFALIIASYAAFFIGVLVMCVPSIPRADSFHDRRLSPEAIGLLQCISKCSAIGKVLSVFNPVSDIYLMSIPLPLIKDLRTSRGKKAGAFAIFLTGILACAVSIVGAVFRVSQGLDFGWEIIRTTMVL
;
A
#
# COMPACT_ATOMS: atom_id res chain seq x y z
N MET A 1 -25.35 -23.19 -31.89
CA MET A 1 -25.83 -23.42 -30.51
C MET A 1 -24.62 -23.13 -29.62
N GLU A 2 -24.29 -21.84 -29.51
CA GLU A 2 -23.08 -21.35 -28.85
C GLU A 2 -23.22 -21.51 -27.34
N ASP A 3 -22.19 -22.08 -26.71
CA ASP A 3 -22.07 -22.23 -25.27
C ASP A 3 -22.27 -20.89 -24.58
N ALA A 4 -23.43 -20.75 -23.93
CA ALA A 4 -23.65 -19.78 -22.87
C ALA A 4 -22.69 -20.12 -21.72
N THR A 5 -21.45 -19.66 -21.83
CA THR A 5 -20.56 -19.52 -20.70
C THR A 5 -21.25 -18.60 -19.72
N VAL A 6 -21.82 -19.18 -18.65
CA VAL A 6 -22.45 -18.42 -17.58
C VAL A 6 -21.38 -17.50 -17.00
N LEU A 7 -21.43 -16.22 -17.36
CA LEU A 7 -20.54 -15.18 -16.87
C LEU A 7 -20.92 -14.93 -15.42
N VAL A 8 -20.29 -15.69 -14.51
CA VAL A 8 -20.47 -15.52 -13.07
C VAL A 8 -19.55 -14.38 -12.62
N PRO A 9 -20.09 -13.31 -12.01
CA PRO A 9 -19.29 -12.20 -11.51
C PRO A 9 -18.50 -12.61 -10.27
N ILE A 10 -17.38 -11.93 -10.00
CA ILE A 10 -16.57 -12.18 -8.78
C ILE A 10 -17.34 -11.76 -7.52
N MET A 11 -18.16 -10.72 -7.62
CA MET A 11 -19.02 -10.22 -6.54
C MET A 11 -20.47 -10.16 -7.00
N ALA A 12 -21.42 -10.43 -6.11
CA ALA A 12 -22.84 -10.21 -6.40
C ALA A 12 -23.12 -8.71 -6.60
N PRO A 13 -23.85 -8.31 -7.66
CA PRO A 13 -24.20 -6.91 -7.86
C PRO A 13 -25.20 -6.44 -6.80
N PRO A 14 -25.21 -5.14 -6.46
CA PRO A 14 -26.19 -4.57 -5.55
C PRO A 14 -27.62 -4.65 -6.11
N PRO A 15 -28.67 -4.60 -5.26
CA PRO A 15 -30.06 -4.71 -5.70
C PRO A 15 -30.40 -3.69 -6.79
N GLY A 16 -30.88 -4.17 -7.94
CA GLY A 16 -31.28 -3.33 -9.08
C GLY A 16 -30.16 -3.04 -10.09
N VAL A 17 -28.95 -3.56 -9.90
CA VAL A 17 -27.84 -3.44 -10.87
C VAL A 17 -27.59 -4.80 -11.53
N THR A 18 -27.42 -4.80 -12.85
CA THR A 18 -27.03 -5.98 -13.63
C THR A 18 -25.57 -5.84 -14.06
N SER A 19 -24.77 -6.88 -13.87
CA SER A 19 -23.36 -6.91 -14.28
C SER A 19 -23.20 -6.70 -15.79
N ASN A 20 -22.31 -5.79 -16.17
CA ASN A 20 -21.95 -5.52 -17.57
C ASN A 20 -20.53 -6.02 -17.87
N PHE A 21 -20.44 -7.16 -18.56
CA PHE A 21 -19.18 -7.83 -18.90
C PHE A 21 -18.60 -7.45 -20.27
N THR A 22 -19.26 -6.55 -21.01
CA THR A 22 -18.93 -6.22 -22.41
C THR A 22 -18.42 -4.80 -22.61
N ASP A 23 -18.84 -3.87 -21.76
CA ASP A 23 -18.31 -2.49 -21.73
C ASP A 23 -18.49 -1.93 -20.31
N PRO A 24 -17.69 -2.41 -19.34
CA PRO A 24 -17.79 -1.95 -17.98
C PRO A 24 -17.36 -0.49 -17.87
N VAL A 25 -18.11 0.29 -17.08
CA VAL A 25 -17.66 1.64 -16.73
C VAL A 25 -16.32 1.49 -16.02
N THR A 26 -15.29 2.19 -16.51
CA THR A 26 -13.94 2.13 -15.94
C THR A 26 -13.44 3.49 -15.50
N ASN A 27 -12.87 3.54 -14.31
CA ASN A 27 -12.10 4.69 -13.80
C ASN A 27 -10.58 4.48 -14.00
N GLY A 28 -10.15 3.37 -14.60
CA GLY A 28 -8.75 3.00 -14.79
C GLY A 28 -7.91 4.06 -15.53
N LEU A 29 -8.53 4.81 -16.46
CA LEU A 29 -7.87 5.88 -17.22
C LEU A 29 -7.26 6.97 -16.32
N ILE A 30 -7.92 7.27 -15.19
CA ILE A 30 -7.45 8.28 -14.23
C ILE A 30 -6.19 7.76 -13.53
N LEU A 31 -6.20 6.50 -13.06
CA LEU A 31 -5.01 5.88 -12.46
C LEU A 31 -3.83 5.78 -13.43
N THR A 32 -4.08 5.39 -14.68
CA THR A 32 -3.03 5.30 -15.71
C THR A 32 -2.31 6.63 -15.90
N ARG A 33 -3.00 7.77 -15.76
CA ARG A 33 -2.42 9.11 -15.86
C ARG A 33 -1.72 9.55 -14.57
N LEU A 34 -2.26 9.19 -13.40
CA LEU A 34 -1.73 9.63 -12.11
C LEU A 34 -0.50 8.85 -11.64
N ILE A 35 -0.44 7.54 -11.88
CA ILE A 35 0.70 6.69 -11.47
C ILE A 35 2.07 7.23 -11.93
N PRO A 36 2.28 7.60 -13.22
CA PRO A 36 3.57 8.15 -13.64
C PRO A 36 3.90 9.50 -12.98
N VAL A 37 2.88 10.32 -12.66
CA VAL A 37 3.08 11.57 -11.92
C VAL A 37 3.58 11.29 -10.50
N PHE A 38 2.92 10.39 -9.77
CA PHE A 38 3.36 10.00 -8.42
C PHE A 38 4.74 9.34 -8.44
N MET A 39 5.03 8.50 -9.44
CA MET A 39 6.35 7.90 -9.61
C MET A 39 7.43 8.96 -9.79
N ALA A 40 7.19 9.96 -10.65
CA ALA A 40 8.12 11.08 -10.85
C ALA A 40 8.34 11.88 -9.56
N VAL A 41 7.28 12.15 -8.80
CA VAL A 41 7.35 12.87 -7.52
C VAL A 41 8.18 12.09 -6.49
N VAL A 42 7.95 10.78 -6.35
CA VAL A 42 8.71 9.93 -5.41
C VAL A 42 10.20 9.90 -5.78
N VAL A 43 10.52 9.71 -7.06
CA VAL A 43 11.90 9.70 -7.55
C VAL A 43 12.56 11.06 -7.33
N PHE A 44 11.87 12.16 -7.64
CA PHE A 44 12.37 13.51 -7.43
C PHE A 44 12.73 13.76 -5.97
N PHE A 45 11.84 13.45 -5.03
CA PHE A 45 12.13 13.64 -3.59
C PHE A 45 13.21 12.69 -3.08
N ALA A 46 13.29 11.45 -3.57
CA ALA A 46 14.35 10.53 -3.23
C ALA A 46 15.72 11.06 -3.68
N VAL A 47 15.82 11.54 -4.93
CA VAL A 47 17.05 12.15 -5.47
C VAL A 47 17.40 13.41 -4.68
N LEU A 48 16.43 14.29 -4.42
CA LEU A 48 16.66 15.51 -3.65
C LEU A 48 17.19 15.21 -2.24
N ARG A 49 16.63 14.19 -1.58
CA ARG A 49 17.08 13.74 -0.26
C ARG A 49 18.52 13.24 -0.32
N VAL A 50 18.84 12.35 -1.27
CA VAL A 50 20.20 11.82 -1.45
C VAL A 50 21.18 12.95 -1.76
N TYR A 51 20.84 13.85 -2.68
CA TYR A 51 21.67 15.01 -3.04
C TYR A 51 21.94 15.89 -1.83
N THR A 52 20.89 16.25 -1.08
CA THR A 52 21.02 17.08 0.12
C THR A 52 21.91 16.41 1.15
N ARG A 53 21.78 15.09 1.37
CA ARG A 53 22.52 14.40 2.42
C ARG A 53 23.95 13.99 2.05
N ALA A 54 24.19 13.74 0.77
CA ALA A 54 25.53 13.49 0.25
C ALA A 54 26.35 14.78 0.12
N PHE A 55 25.76 15.86 -0.43
CA PHE A 55 26.52 17.04 -0.84
C PHE A 55 26.33 18.27 0.06
N VAL A 56 25.11 18.50 0.58
CA VAL A 56 24.79 19.71 1.37
C VAL A 56 25.09 19.50 2.85
N THR A 57 24.49 18.47 3.48
CA THR A 57 24.71 18.18 4.90
C THR A 57 25.89 17.25 5.14
N ARG A 58 26.38 16.55 4.10
CA ARG A 58 27.49 15.58 4.14
C ARG A 58 27.36 14.58 5.29
N SER A 59 26.16 14.07 5.49
CA SER A 59 25.77 13.37 6.71
C SER A 59 25.05 12.06 6.39
N LEU A 60 25.60 11.26 5.48
CA LEU A 60 25.03 9.96 5.10
C LEU A 60 24.93 9.05 6.33
N GLY A 61 23.76 8.42 6.51
CA GLY A 61 23.49 7.49 7.59
C GLY A 61 22.77 6.24 7.09
N PHE A 62 22.59 5.27 7.98
CA PHE A 62 21.81 4.07 7.67
C PHE A 62 20.36 4.39 7.26
N ASP A 63 19.82 5.50 7.76
CA ASP A 63 18.51 6.00 7.36
C ASP A 63 18.44 6.49 5.91
N ASP A 64 19.57 6.82 5.27
CA ASP A 64 19.60 7.08 3.82
C ASP A 64 19.40 5.81 3.00
N VAL A 65 20.06 4.72 3.41
CA VAL A 65 19.96 3.42 2.72
C VAL A 65 18.53 2.91 2.80
N LEU A 66 17.90 2.97 3.98
CA LEU A 66 16.50 2.59 4.15
C LEU A 66 15.54 3.51 3.36
N ALA A 67 15.85 4.81 3.25
CA ALA A 67 15.05 5.75 2.47
C ALA A 67 15.10 5.43 0.97
N VAL A 68 16.28 5.13 0.43
CA VAL A 68 16.46 4.77 -0.98
C VAL A 68 15.83 3.41 -1.26
N PHE A 69 16.02 2.44 -0.35
CA PHE A 69 15.41 1.13 -0.46
C PHE A 69 13.88 1.21 -0.46
N SER A 70 13.28 2.00 0.45
CA SER A 70 11.84 2.22 0.46
C SER A 70 11.35 2.93 -0.80
N ALA A 71 12.05 3.95 -1.29
CA ALA A 71 11.71 4.61 -2.55
C ALA A 71 11.72 3.62 -3.73
N ALA A 72 12.72 2.74 -3.80
CA ALA A 72 12.80 1.70 -4.84
C ALA A 72 11.61 0.72 -4.76
N LEU A 73 11.21 0.31 -3.56
CA LEU A 73 10.03 -0.55 -3.36
C LEU A 73 8.72 0.14 -3.77
N ILE A 74 8.56 1.43 -3.46
CA ILE A 74 7.37 2.21 -3.89
C ILE A 74 7.34 2.32 -5.42
N VAL A 75 8.49 2.57 -6.06
CA VAL A 75 8.57 2.62 -7.52
C VAL A 75 8.23 1.26 -8.14
N ALA A 76 8.71 0.16 -7.55
CA ALA A 76 8.35 -1.19 -7.99
C ALA A 76 6.84 -1.46 -7.83
N ASP A 77 6.25 -1.07 -6.69
CA ASP A 77 4.81 -1.18 -6.44
C ASP A 77 3.97 -0.40 -7.47
N LEU A 78 4.35 0.84 -7.76
CA LEU A 78 3.71 1.67 -8.78
C LEU A 78 3.87 1.07 -10.19
N ALA A 79 5.02 0.47 -10.50
CA ALA A 79 5.26 -0.19 -11.78
C ALA A 79 4.39 -1.45 -11.95
N VAL A 80 4.22 -2.25 -10.88
CA VAL A 80 3.31 -3.41 -10.89
C VAL A 80 1.87 -2.96 -11.06
N ASN A 81 1.43 -1.90 -10.37
CA ASN A 81 0.10 -1.31 -10.58
C ASN A 81 -0.10 -0.87 -12.04
N PHE A 82 0.89 -0.19 -12.62
CA PHE A 82 0.85 0.23 -14.02
C PHE A 82 0.76 -0.96 -14.98
N TYR A 83 1.57 -2.00 -14.73
CA TYR A 83 1.54 -3.25 -15.48
C TYR A 83 0.17 -3.92 -15.42
N LEU A 84 -0.45 -3.99 -14.23
CA LEU A 84 -1.77 -4.58 -14.01
C LEU A 84 -2.88 -3.80 -14.72
N LEU A 85 -2.77 -2.47 -14.79
CA LEU A 85 -3.72 -1.63 -15.53
C LEU A 85 -3.63 -1.83 -17.05
N HIS A 86 -2.43 -2.08 -17.59
CA HIS A 86 -2.19 -2.14 -19.05
C HIS A 86 -2.19 -3.55 -19.67
N ASN A 87 -1.74 -4.58 -18.95
CA ASN A 87 -1.62 -5.93 -19.52
C ASN A 87 -2.87 -6.79 -19.30
N VAL A 88 -3.71 -6.37 -18.35
CA VAL A 88 -5.02 -7.01 -18.11
C VAL A 88 -6.12 -6.34 -18.94
N SER A 89 -5.81 -5.27 -19.68
CA SER A 89 -6.73 -4.60 -20.59
C SER A 89 -6.64 -5.19 -22.01
N SER A 90 -7.65 -5.91 -22.48
CA SER A 90 -8.76 -5.22 -23.16
C SER A 90 -9.76 -4.49 -22.26
N GLU A 91 -9.99 -4.91 -21.02
CA GLU A 91 -10.80 -4.22 -20.01
C GLU A 91 -10.25 -4.51 -18.60
N GLY A 92 -9.36 -3.66 -18.09
CA GLY A 92 -8.60 -3.94 -16.86
C GLY A 92 -9.49 -4.22 -15.63
N ILE A 93 -9.03 -5.14 -14.75
CA ILE A 93 -9.74 -5.52 -13.51
C ILE A 93 -9.66 -4.41 -12.44
N PHE A 94 -8.62 -3.58 -12.51
CA PHE A 94 -8.46 -2.42 -11.64
C PHE A 94 -9.17 -1.20 -12.22
N GLY A 95 -10.06 -0.62 -11.43
CA GLY A 95 -10.90 0.51 -11.84
C GLY A 95 -12.21 0.14 -12.51
N VAL A 96 -12.57 -1.14 -12.53
CA VAL A 96 -13.90 -1.67 -12.84
C VAL A 96 -14.50 -2.27 -11.57
N HIS A 97 -15.81 -2.24 -11.43
CA HIS A 97 -16.50 -2.90 -10.34
C HIS A 97 -16.27 -4.42 -10.37
N LEU A 98 -15.98 -5.03 -9.20
CA LEU A 98 -15.76 -6.48 -9.10
C LEU A 98 -16.98 -7.32 -9.51
N TYR A 99 -18.19 -6.74 -9.55
CA TYR A 99 -19.37 -7.40 -10.08
C TYR A 99 -19.48 -7.36 -11.62
N ASP A 100 -18.68 -6.54 -12.30
CA ASP A 100 -18.60 -6.48 -13.77
C ASP A 100 -17.43 -7.31 -14.33
N VAL A 101 -16.63 -7.95 -13.45
CA VAL A 101 -15.51 -8.80 -13.84
C VAL A 101 -15.93 -10.28 -13.77
N PRO A 102 -15.82 -11.04 -14.87
CA PRO A 102 -16.15 -12.46 -14.84
C PRO A 102 -15.03 -13.27 -14.17
N ILE A 103 -15.39 -14.28 -13.37
CA ILE A 103 -14.45 -15.17 -12.67
C ILE A 103 -13.40 -15.80 -13.60
N THR A 104 -13.75 -16.02 -14.87
CA THR A 104 -12.86 -16.59 -15.88
C THR A 104 -11.65 -15.71 -16.21
N ARG A 105 -11.67 -14.42 -15.84
CA ARG A 105 -10.54 -13.49 -15.97
C ARG A 105 -9.58 -13.53 -14.78
N VAL A 106 -9.95 -14.20 -13.69
CA VAL A 106 -9.07 -14.37 -12.53
C VAL A 106 -8.09 -15.50 -12.81
N THR A 107 -6.90 -15.15 -13.30
CA THR A 107 -5.81 -16.11 -13.57
C THR A 107 -4.88 -16.25 -12.36
N GLY A 108 -4.13 -17.36 -12.31
CA GLY A 108 -3.06 -17.53 -11.31
C GLY A 108 -2.00 -16.43 -11.39
N SER A 109 -1.68 -15.94 -12.59
CA SER A 109 -0.73 -14.83 -12.79
C SER A 109 -1.24 -13.51 -12.20
N LEU A 110 -2.52 -13.18 -12.38
CA LEU A 110 -3.13 -12.01 -11.76
C LEU A 110 -3.05 -12.07 -10.24
N MET A 111 -3.35 -13.24 -9.66
CA MET A 111 -3.28 -13.43 -8.21
C MET A 111 -1.85 -13.26 -7.68
N GLN A 112 -0.86 -13.83 -8.38
CA GLN A 112 0.54 -13.65 -8.04
C GLN A 112 0.92 -12.17 -8.05
N SER A 113 0.50 -11.41 -9.07
CA SER A 113 0.74 -9.97 -9.14
C SER A 113 0.07 -9.19 -8.00
N ILE A 114 -1.18 -9.50 -7.64
CA ILE A 114 -1.88 -8.87 -6.51
C ILE A 114 -1.20 -9.19 -5.17
N MET A 115 -0.75 -10.44 -4.99
CA MET A 115 0.00 -10.84 -3.80
C MET A 115 1.33 -10.09 -3.71
N TRP A 116 2.10 -10.04 -4.81
CA TRP A 116 3.35 -9.29 -4.86
C TRP A 116 3.14 -7.81 -4.58
N LEU A 117 2.08 -7.22 -5.11
CA LEU A 117 1.70 -5.84 -4.82
C LEU A 117 1.48 -5.61 -3.33
N LEU A 118 0.69 -6.46 -2.67
CA LEU A 118 0.44 -6.35 -1.23
C LEU A 118 1.73 -6.53 -0.40
N LEU A 119 2.59 -7.48 -0.78
CA LEU A 119 3.87 -7.72 -0.10
C LEU A 119 4.84 -6.54 -0.27
N LEU A 120 4.97 -6.00 -1.48
CA LEU A 120 5.79 -4.82 -1.76
C LEU A 120 5.31 -3.62 -0.92
N TYR A 121 4.00 -3.39 -0.87
CA TYR A 121 3.40 -2.34 -0.06
C TYR A 121 3.71 -2.49 1.45
N ILE A 122 3.60 -3.72 1.99
CA ILE A 122 3.92 -4.02 3.39
C ILE A 122 5.39 -3.70 3.69
N VAL A 123 6.32 -4.18 2.86
CA VAL A 123 7.77 -3.96 3.08
C VAL A 123 8.12 -2.49 2.89
N ALA A 124 7.59 -1.82 1.87
CA ALA A 124 7.80 -0.39 1.65
C ALA A 124 7.34 0.43 2.86
N SER A 125 6.11 0.19 3.33
CA SER A 125 5.53 0.86 4.49
C SER A 125 6.36 0.66 5.76
N MET A 126 6.84 -0.57 6.00
CA MET A 126 7.74 -0.87 7.10
C MET A 126 9.06 -0.08 6.98
N SER A 127 9.72 -0.12 5.82
CA SER A 127 11.02 0.52 5.61
C SER A 127 10.96 2.05 5.76
N ILE A 128 9.89 2.71 5.32
CA ILE A 128 9.69 4.16 5.55
C ILE A 128 9.60 4.46 7.04
N LYS A 129 8.82 3.69 7.79
CA LYS A 129 8.65 3.88 9.24
C LYS A 129 9.95 3.64 10.01
N LEU A 130 10.72 2.63 9.62
CA LEU A 130 12.06 2.38 10.17
C LEU A 130 13.03 3.52 9.84
N THR A 131 12.94 4.11 8.65
CA THR A 131 13.71 5.30 8.27
C THR A 131 13.41 6.48 9.20
N ILE A 132 12.13 6.74 9.48
CA ILE A 132 11.68 7.81 10.37
C ILE A 132 12.17 7.56 11.81
N LEU A 133 12.03 6.35 12.33
CA LEU A 133 12.51 5.99 13.67
C LEU A 133 14.04 6.16 13.80
N THR A 134 14.79 5.74 12.78
CA THR A 134 16.26 5.91 12.75
C THR A 134 16.63 7.40 12.71
N LEU A 135 15.90 8.20 11.92
CA LEU A 135 16.07 9.65 11.88
C LEU A 135 15.81 10.30 13.26
N TYR A 136 14.75 9.89 13.95
CA TYR A 136 14.44 10.39 15.30
C TYR A 136 15.49 9.98 16.33
N HIS A 137 15.99 8.74 16.25
CA HIS A 137 17.06 8.28 17.13
C HIS A 137 18.33 9.12 16.97
N ARG A 138 18.67 9.49 15.73
CA ARG A 138 19.83 10.33 15.41
C ARG A 138 19.66 11.78 15.86
N LEU A 139 18.46 12.34 15.74
CA LEU A 139 18.19 13.73 16.11
C LEU A 139 18.15 13.94 17.63
N PHE A 140 17.67 12.93 18.39
CA PHE A 140 17.36 13.09 19.81
C PHE A 140 18.01 12.02 20.72
N PRO A 141 19.33 11.80 20.66
CA PRO A 141 19.98 10.72 21.42
C PRO A 141 19.97 10.93 22.95
N LEU A 142 19.76 12.16 23.42
CA LEU A 142 19.97 12.56 24.83
C LEU A 142 18.73 12.44 25.73
N VAL A 143 17.53 12.22 25.17
CA VAL A 143 16.28 12.21 25.96
C VAL A 143 15.83 10.77 26.20
N ARG A 144 16.09 10.24 27.40
CA ARG A 144 15.84 8.82 27.75
C ARG A 144 14.42 8.34 27.41
N HIS A 145 13.39 9.13 27.74
CA HIS A 145 12.00 8.77 27.45
C HIS A 145 11.74 8.62 25.93
N VAL A 146 12.25 9.55 25.12
CA VAL A 146 12.11 9.52 23.66
C VAL A 146 12.86 8.33 23.07
N THR A 147 14.06 8.01 23.58
CA THR A 147 14.81 6.82 23.15
C THR A 147 14.05 5.53 23.45
N TRP A 148 13.38 5.42 24.60
CA TRP A 148 12.52 4.27 24.92
C TRP A 148 11.32 4.17 23.99
N MET A 149 10.62 5.28 23.72
CA MET A 149 9.54 5.31 22.72
C MET A 149 10.04 4.83 21.36
N ILE A 150 11.19 5.32 20.89
CA ILE A 150 11.75 4.91 19.59
C ILE A 150 12.04 3.40 19.56
N ARG A 151 12.63 2.82 20.62
CA ARG A 151 12.91 1.37 20.72
C ARG A 151 11.63 0.54 20.71
N ILE A 152 10.61 0.96 21.45
CA ILE A 152 9.29 0.32 21.43
C ILE A 152 8.69 0.42 20.03
N GLY A 153 8.81 1.58 19.38
CA GLY A 153 8.41 1.79 18.00
C GLY A 153 9.07 0.81 17.02
N PHE A 154 10.39 0.61 17.12
CA PHE A 154 11.09 -0.40 16.31
C PHE A 154 10.50 -1.79 16.50
N ALA A 155 10.33 -2.22 17.74
CA ALA A 155 9.78 -3.54 18.05
C ALA A 155 8.35 -3.71 17.52
N LEU A 156 7.48 -2.72 17.75
CA LEU A 156 6.08 -2.75 17.30
C LEU A 156 5.96 -2.77 15.78
N ILE A 157 6.70 -1.90 15.07
CA ILE A 157 6.67 -1.84 13.61
C ILE A 157 7.21 -3.13 13.00
N ILE A 158 8.37 -3.62 13.45
CA ILE A 158 8.94 -4.85 12.89
C ILE A 158 8.01 -6.04 13.14
N ALA A 159 7.51 -6.21 14.37
CA ALA A 159 6.66 -7.34 14.72
C ALA A 159 5.32 -7.32 13.95
N SER A 160 4.67 -6.16 13.86
CA SER A 160 3.37 -6.02 13.16
C SER A 160 3.50 -6.24 11.66
N TYR A 161 4.45 -5.59 10.99
CA TYR A 161 4.64 -5.75 9.54
C TYR A 161 5.17 -7.14 9.18
N ALA A 162 6.00 -7.76 10.03
CA ALA A 162 6.39 -9.17 9.86
C ALA A 162 5.18 -10.10 9.97
N ALA A 163 4.28 -9.86 10.93
CA ALA A 163 3.04 -10.64 11.07
C ALA A 163 2.13 -10.49 9.85
N PHE A 164 1.96 -9.28 9.31
CA PHE A 164 1.22 -9.07 8.06
C PHE A 164 1.87 -9.77 6.88
N PHE A 165 3.19 -9.66 6.73
CA PHE A 165 3.94 -10.31 5.65
C PHE A 165 3.79 -11.84 5.69
N ILE A 166 4.04 -12.44 6.86
CA ILE A 166 3.87 -13.89 7.07
C ILE A 166 2.41 -14.30 6.86
N GLY A 167 1.46 -13.50 7.34
CA GLY A 167 0.02 -13.74 7.16
C GLY A 167 -0.37 -13.84 5.69
N VAL A 168 0.12 -12.93 4.84
CA VAL A 168 -0.11 -12.98 3.39
C VAL A 168 0.51 -14.23 2.79
N LEU A 169 1.75 -14.57 3.14
CA LEU A 169 2.42 -15.76 2.61
C LEU A 169 1.68 -17.05 2.99
N VAL A 170 1.34 -17.23 4.26
CA VAL A 170 0.68 -18.45 4.75
C VAL A 170 -0.75 -18.58 4.18
N MET A 171 -1.47 -17.47 4.05
CA MET A 171 -2.87 -17.50 3.62
C MET A 171 -3.06 -17.60 2.11
N CYS A 172 -2.08 -17.17 1.30
CA CYS A 172 -2.25 -17.08 -0.16
C CYS A 172 -1.29 -17.94 -0.99
N VAL A 173 -0.08 -18.25 -0.53
CA VAL A 173 0.84 -19.12 -1.28
C VAL A 173 0.25 -20.52 -1.54
N PRO A 174 -0.42 -21.17 -0.57
CA PRO A 174 -1.02 -22.49 -0.80
C PRO A 174 -2.22 -22.46 -1.77
N SER A 175 -2.78 -21.28 -2.00
CA SER A 175 -4.04 -21.07 -2.72
C SER A 175 -3.85 -20.72 -4.19
N ILE A 176 -2.61 -20.46 -4.62
CA ILE A 176 -2.27 -20.12 -6.01
C ILE A 176 -1.94 -21.42 -6.76
N PRO A 177 -2.74 -21.83 -7.75
CA PRO A 177 -2.42 -22.99 -8.57
C PRO A 177 -1.12 -22.76 -9.34
N ARG A 178 -0.26 -23.78 -9.43
CA ARG A 178 0.90 -23.73 -10.34
C ARG A 178 0.37 -23.77 -11.77
N ALA A 179 1.05 -23.09 -12.69
CA ALA A 179 0.57 -22.77 -14.04
C ALA A 179 0.11 -23.98 -14.90
N ASP A 180 0.36 -25.21 -14.45
CA ASP A 180 0.20 -26.43 -15.24
C ASP A 180 -1.17 -27.12 -15.04
N SER A 181 -2.03 -26.67 -14.12
CA SER A 181 -3.32 -27.31 -13.81
C SER A 181 -4.58 -26.60 -14.31
N PHE A 182 -4.44 -25.52 -15.09
CA PHE A 182 -5.54 -24.64 -15.54
C PHE A 182 -6.42 -25.21 -16.69
N HIS A 183 -6.47 -26.53 -16.88
CA HIS A 183 -7.10 -27.11 -18.07
C HIS A 183 -8.60 -27.42 -17.95
N ASP A 184 -9.25 -27.37 -16.78
CA ASP A 184 -10.70 -27.56 -16.72
C ASP A 184 -11.45 -26.55 -15.85
N ARG A 185 -12.34 -25.85 -16.52
CA ARG A 185 -13.05 -24.67 -16.08
C ARG A 185 -14.40 -25.10 -15.52
N ARG A 186 -14.53 -25.14 -14.18
CA ARG A 186 -15.74 -24.90 -13.33
C ARG A 186 -15.61 -25.72 -12.04
N LEU A 187 -15.70 -25.05 -10.88
CA LEU A 187 -15.74 -25.66 -9.54
C LEU A 187 -14.59 -26.63 -9.19
N SER A 188 -13.40 -26.46 -9.74
CA SER A 188 -12.23 -27.16 -9.21
C SER A 188 -11.90 -26.62 -7.80
N PRO A 189 -11.36 -27.45 -6.89
CA PRO A 189 -10.89 -27.01 -5.56
C PRO A 189 -9.94 -25.80 -5.63
N GLU A 190 -9.23 -25.67 -6.75
CA GLU A 190 -8.31 -24.58 -7.07
C GLU A 190 -9.01 -23.22 -7.23
N ALA A 191 -10.18 -23.17 -7.89
CA ALA A 191 -10.96 -21.93 -8.03
C ALA A 191 -11.51 -21.45 -6.67
N ILE A 192 -11.89 -22.38 -5.79
CA ILE A 192 -12.35 -22.09 -4.43
C ILE A 192 -11.20 -21.54 -3.58
N GLY A 193 -10.00 -22.13 -3.69
CA GLY A 193 -8.79 -21.62 -3.03
C GLY A 193 -8.45 -20.19 -3.46
N LEU A 194 -8.59 -19.88 -4.75
CA LEU A 194 -8.35 -18.56 -5.31
C LEU A 194 -9.30 -17.50 -4.73
N LEU A 195 -10.61 -17.79 -4.71
CA LEU A 195 -11.64 -16.93 -4.11
C LEU A 195 -11.39 -16.69 -2.61
N GLN A 196 -10.96 -17.73 -1.88
CA GLN A 196 -10.59 -17.60 -0.47
C GLN A 196 -9.36 -16.72 -0.26
N CYS A 197 -8.33 -16.79 -1.10
CA CYS A 197 -7.18 -15.89 -1.01
C CYS A 197 -7.58 -14.44 -1.30
N ILE A 198 -8.45 -14.17 -2.29
CA ILE A 198 -8.98 -12.80 -2.54
C ILE A 198 -9.65 -12.25 -1.28
N SER A 199 -10.54 -13.02 -0.67
CA SER A 199 -11.24 -12.60 0.54
C SER A 199 -10.29 -12.35 1.71
N LYS A 200 -9.27 -13.21 1.89
CA LYS A 200 -8.28 -13.07 2.96
C LYS A 200 -7.33 -11.89 2.74
N CYS A 201 -6.82 -11.71 1.53
CA CYS A 201 -6.02 -10.54 1.14
C CYS A 201 -6.79 -9.24 1.33
N SER A 202 -8.07 -9.21 0.95
CA SER A 202 -8.94 -8.05 1.18
C SER A 202 -9.08 -7.75 2.68
N ALA A 203 -9.31 -8.78 3.51
CA ALA A 203 -9.39 -8.61 4.96
C ALA A 203 -8.07 -8.08 5.56
N ILE A 204 -6.93 -8.64 5.16
CA ILE A 204 -5.60 -8.17 5.57
C ILE A 204 -5.39 -6.72 5.14
N GLY A 205 -5.74 -6.38 3.89
CA GLY A 205 -5.65 -5.01 3.37
C GLY A 205 -6.48 -4.01 4.17
N LYS A 206 -7.68 -4.38 4.62
CA LYS A 206 -8.52 -3.54 5.48
C LYS A 206 -7.88 -3.31 6.86
N VAL A 207 -7.37 -4.36 7.49
CA VAL A 207 -6.69 -4.24 8.79
C VAL A 207 -5.42 -3.38 8.65
N LEU A 208 -4.60 -3.64 7.63
CA LEU A 208 -3.39 -2.88 7.35
C LEU A 208 -3.71 -1.40 7.09
N SER A 209 -4.82 -1.13 6.41
CA SER A 209 -5.28 0.22 6.15
C SER A 209 -5.63 1.00 7.41
N VAL A 210 -6.12 0.35 8.47
CA VAL A 210 -6.36 1.00 9.78
C VAL A 210 -5.06 1.09 10.57
N PHE A 211 -4.22 0.07 10.49
CA PHE A 211 -2.95 0.04 11.21
C PHE A 211 -1.96 1.13 10.75
N ASN A 212 -1.93 1.44 9.46
CA ASN A 212 -1.05 2.47 8.89
C ASN A 212 -1.24 3.85 9.55
N PRO A 213 -2.44 4.48 9.56
CA PRO A 213 -2.61 5.76 10.21
C PRO A 213 -2.38 5.70 11.73
N VAL A 214 -2.73 4.60 12.40
CA VAL A 214 -2.46 4.43 13.84
C VAL A 214 -0.96 4.47 14.13
N SER A 215 -0.17 3.76 13.33
CA SER A 215 1.29 3.76 13.48
C SER A 215 1.93 5.09 13.04
N ASP A 216 1.35 5.78 12.06
CA ASP A 216 1.80 7.13 11.66
C ASP A 216 1.56 8.15 12.79
N ILE A 217 0.39 8.10 13.46
CA ILE A 217 0.08 8.93 14.64
C ILE A 217 1.06 8.64 15.78
N TYR A 218 1.40 7.36 16.01
CA TYR A 218 2.41 7.00 17.00
C TYR A 218 3.76 7.64 16.69
N LEU A 219 4.24 7.57 15.44
CA LEU A 219 5.48 8.23 15.02
C LEU A 219 5.42 9.75 15.18
N MET A 220 4.28 10.36 14.89
CA MET A 220 4.06 11.80 15.07
C MET A 220 4.07 12.22 16.55
N SER A 221 3.72 11.31 17.46
CA SER A 221 3.74 11.57 18.90
C SER A 221 5.16 11.62 19.50
N ILE A 222 6.15 10.99 18.87
CA ILE A 222 7.54 10.92 19.38
C ILE A 222 8.19 12.31 19.53
N PRO A 223 8.15 13.22 18.55
CA PRO A 223 8.75 14.54 18.67
C PRO A 223 7.95 15.54 19.54
N LEU A 224 6.69 15.26 19.88
CA LEU A 224 5.80 16.21 20.58
C LEU A 224 6.27 16.57 22.01
N PRO A 225 6.66 15.61 22.87
CA PRO A 225 7.20 15.91 24.20
C PRO A 225 8.42 16.82 24.13
N LEU A 226 9.24 16.69 23.08
CA LEU A 226 10.46 17.47 22.93
C LEU A 226 10.18 18.95 22.61
N ILE A 227 9.11 19.25 21.87
CA ILE A 227 8.75 20.64 21.53
C ILE A 227 8.33 21.41 22.79
N LYS A 228 7.75 20.73 23.78
CA LYS A 228 7.27 21.35 25.02
C LYS A 228 8.41 21.76 25.96
N ASP A 229 9.52 21.02 25.96
CA ASP A 229 10.53 21.13 27.03
C ASP A 229 11.85 21.83 26.65
N LEU A 230 12.00 22.40 25.45
CA LEU A 230 13.34 22.69 24.93
C LEU A 230 13.67 24.17 24.65
N ARG A 231 14.62 24.69 25.45
CA ARG A 231 15.49 25.87 25.18
C ARG A 231 16.49 25.59 24.04
N THR A 232 16.07 24.99 22.92
CA THR A 232 16.96 24.69 21.78
C THR A 232 17.15 25.87 20.84
N SER A 233 18.25 25.85 20.09
CA SER A 233 18.51 26.84 19.03
C SER A 233 17.38 26.86 18.00
N ARG A 234 16.99 28.05 17.56
CA ARG A 234 15.82 28.31 16.68
C ARG A 234 15.82 27.41 15.42
N GLY A 235 16.99 27.06 14.89
CA GLY A 235 17.13 26.16 13.74
C GLY A 235 16.68 24.71 13.98
N LYS A 236 16.99 24.11 15.14
CA LYS A 236 16.55 22.73 15.46
C LYS A 236 15.04 22.68 15.71
N LYS A 237 14.49 23.76 16.29
CA LYS A 237 13.05 23.92 16.50
C LYS A 237 12.29 24.05 15.18
N ALA A 238 12.82 24.82 14.22
CA ALA A 238 12.23 24.95 12.89
C ALA A 238 12.22 23.62 12.12
N GLY A 239 13.31 22.84 12.17
CA GLY A 239 13.36 21.51 11.56
C GLY A 239 12.36 20.52 12.17
N ALA A 240 12.24 20.50 13.51
CA ALA A 240 11.25 19.66 14.18
C ALA A 240 9.80 20.05 13.82
N PHE A 241 9.52 21.35 13.71
CA PHE A 241 8.22 21.85 13.29
C PHE A 241 7.89 21.49 11.84
N ALA A 242 8.86 21.61 10.93
CA ALA A 242 8.69 21.22 9.53
C ALA A 242 8.38 19.72 9.39
N ILE A 243 9.11 18.85 10.10
CA ILE A 243 8.85 17.40 10.11
C ILE A 243 7.46 17.12 10.67
N PHE A 244 7.09 17.77 11.77
CA PHE A 244 5.77 17.61 12.38
C PHE A 244 4.62 18.00 11.44
N LEU A 245 4.76 19.13 10.72
CA LEU A 245 3.75 19.59 9.76
C LEU A 245 3.57 18.59 8.61
N THR A 246 4.69 18.08 8.06
CA THR A 246 4.62 17.03 7.02
C THR A 246 4.02 15.74 7.56
N GLY A 247 4.27 15.41 8.83
CA GLY A 247 3.69 14.25 9.50
C GLY A 247 2.17 14.36 9.67
N ILE A 248 1.64 15.53 10.03
CA ILE A 248 0.19 15.77 10.13
C ILE A 248 -0.48 15.55 8.77
N LEU A 249 0.09 16.15 7.71
CA LEU A 249 -0.47 16.00 6.37
C LEU A 249 -0.47 14.52 5.95
N ALA A 250 0.64 13.82 6.13
CA ALA A 250 0.74 12.39 5.82
C ALA A 250 -0.28 11.56 6.63
N CYS A 251 -0.47 11.85 7.91
CA CYS A 251 -1.47 11.19 8.75
C CYS A 251 -2.90 11.45 8.24
N ALA A 252 -3.24 12.69 7.88
CA ALA A 252 -4.55 13.03 7.34
C ALA A 252 -4.85 12.24 6.06
N VAL A 253 -3.89 12.20 5.14
CA VAL A 253 -3.97 11.39 3.91
C VAL A 253 -4.16 9.90 4.21
N SER A 254 -3.40 9.37 5.16
CA SER A 254 -3.48 7.97 5.60
C SER A 254 -4.86 7.64 6.20
N ILE A 255 -5.43 8.53 7.02
CA ILE A 255 -6.76 8.38 7.64
C ILE A 255 -7.86 8.43 6.59
N VAL A 256 -7.83 9.41 5.68
CA VAL A 256 -8.81 9.51 4.58
C VAL A 256 -8.81 8.23 3.77
N GLY A 257 -7.63 7.75 3.36
CA GLY A 257 -7.51 6.48 2.66
C GLY A 257 -8.00 5.27 3.47
N ALA A 258 -7.85 5.29 4.79
CA ALA A 258 -8.38 4.24 5.65
C ALA A 258 -9.90 4.22 5.74
N VAL A 259 -10.52 5.38 5.90
CA VAL A 259 -11.98 5.50 5.92
C VAL A 259 -12.58 4.99 4.62
N PHE A 260 -12.02 5.37 3.47
CA PHE A 260 -12.48 4.85 2.18
C PHE A 260 -12.29 3.33 2.05
N ARG A 261 -11.14 2.78 2.44
CA ARG A 261 -10.89 1.33 2.35
C ARG A 261 -11.73 0.48 3.29
N VAL A 262 -12.13 1.01 4.44
CA VAL A 262 -12.97 0.31 5.43
C VAL A 262 -14.45 0.44 5.11
N SER A 263 -14.89 1.64 4.69
CA SER A 263 -16.31 1.90 4.37
C SER A 263 -16.78 1.16 3.12
N GLN A 264 -15.86 0.80 2.23
CA GLN A 264 -16.17 0.13 0.98
C GLN A 264 -16.07 -1.40 1.10
N GLY A 265 -16.93 -2.10 0.35
CA GLY A 265 -17.11 -3.55 0.38
C GLY A 265 -15.91 -4.34 -0.16
N LEU A 266 -16.16 -5.42 -0.90
CA LEU A 266 -15.08 -6.15 -1.60
C LEU A 266 -14.54 -5.38 -2.80
N ASP A 267 -15.25 -4.32 -3.25
CA ASP A 267 -14.98 -3.55 -4.47
C ASP A 267 -13.80 -2.56 -4.38
N PHE A 268 -12.66 -3.08 -3.96
CA PHE A 268 -11.46 -2.31 -3.66
C PHE A 268 -10.87 -1.61 -4.89
N GLY A 269 -10.92 -2.26 -6.06
CA GLY A 269 -10.34 -1.76 -7.31
C GLY A 269 -11.03 -0.50 -7.84
N TRP A 270 -12.35 -0.41 -7.70
CA TRP A 270 -13.13 0.78 -8.07
C TRP A 270 -12.91 1.94 -7.08
N GLU A 271 -12.93 1.63 -5.78
CA GLU A 271 -12.97 2.66 -4.72
C GLU A 271 -11.59 3.24 -4.35
N ILE A 272 -10.49 2.54 -4.69
CA ILE A 272 -9.13 3.15 -4.65
C ILE A 272 -9.12 4.46 -5.43
N ILE A 273 -9.81 4.51 -6.57
CA ILE A 273 -9.71 5.63 -7.51
C ILE A 273 -10.42 6.86 -6.96
N ARG A 274 -11.56 6.65 -6.28
CA ARG A 274 -12.27 7.71 -5.56
C ARG A 274 -11.38 8.32 -4.46
N THR A 275 -10.58 7.50 -3.79
CA THR A 275 -9.63 7.97 -2.77
C THR A 275 -8.52 8.82 -3.39
N THR A 276 -7.96 8.38 -4.52
CA THR A 276 -6.89 9.11 -5.22
C THR A 276 -7.36 10.45 -5.80
N MET A 277 -8.64 10.59 -6.16
CA MET A 277 -9.18 11.87 -6.64
C MET A 277 -9.43 12.90 -5.53
N VAL A 278 -9.63 12.46 -4.29
CA VAL A 278 -9.87 13.34 -3.14
C VAL A 278 -8.56 13.90 -2.57
N LEU A 279 -7.43 13.29 -2.92
CA LEU A 279 -6.07 13.61 -2.46
C LEU A 279 -5.29 14.41 -3.50
#